data_AF-A0A5R9E9L1-F1
#
_entry.id   AF-A0A5R9E9L1-F1
#
_cell.length_a   1.000
_cell.length_b   1.000
_cell.length_c   1.000
_cell.angle_alpha   90.00
_cell.angle_beta   90.00
_cell.angle_gamma   90.00
#
_symmetry.space_group_name_H-M   'P 1'
#
loop_
_entity.id
_entity.type
_entity.pdbx_description
1 polymer ?
#
loop_
_entity_poly.entity_id
_entity_poly.type
_entity_poly.pdbx_seq_one_letter_code
_entity_poly.pdbx_strand_id
1 'polypeptide(L)'
;MDVPCSVPHLLTAIHAANGTAAPETLRLAPGCTYRLGAGANPFHPVNGLPVITGTMTVDGQGATITRVATAPRFRILLVGRTGRLTMLDTTISGGSATDCPAYPDVPGMACGGGIANLGQMFLTRSRVTGNRAESKLYAQGAGIDNPGNATVRSSVVSGNTVAYSGSERGGAAAGGGIANDGPLTVEGAQVINNLAWVREDTRSFAFGSGIAGMAQSTVKNSVIRNNRASAPGGFARAAVSNSAPAASGRMTVTGSFVRGNVADAPDGAAQGGGITNSARMTVDNTHVSGNTVTARGGTARGGGIRLGPRGELKLLRSSVVGNVVDAAEGVAQGGGLDNPDGGTLETTRSRIVDNTVTAQDGTALGGGLYHAVGTSTLDRTVINGTRAIDGGGIFRQSGTVRLLGSQVMFNTPNNCRPTDSVRGCVG
;
A
#
# COMPACT_ATOMS: atom_id res chain seq x y z
N MET A 1 -0.78 31.47 16.87
CA MET A 1 0.51 31.69 17.57
C MET A 1 1.67 31.45 16.62
N ASP A 2 2.65 32.36 16.58
CA ASP A 2 3.91 32.15 15.85
C ASP A 2 4.89 31.34 16.70
N VAL A 3 5.56 30.36 16.09
CA VAL A 3 6.50 29.45 16.74
C VAL A 3 7.90 29.73 16.19
N PRO A 4 8.81 30.31 17.00
CA PRO A 4 10.21 30.53 16.59
C PRO A 4 10.89 29.24 16.13
N CYS A 5 12.00 29.35 15.40
CA CYS A 5 12.79 28.21 14.92
C CYS A 5 13.54 27.53 16.08
N SER A 6 12.80 26.84 16.95
CA SER A 6 13.26 26.30 18.23
C SER A 6 12.38 25.15 18.67
N VAL A 7 13.00 23.99 18.95
CA VAL A 7 12.28 22.80 19.42
C VAL A 7 11.57 23.04 20.75
N PRO A 8 12.20 23.62 21.79
CA PRO A 8 11.49 23.96 23.03
C PRO A 8 10.21 24.78 22.81
N HIS A 9 10.25 25.78 21.93
CA HIS A 9 9.08 26.61 21.61
C HIS A 9 7.99 25.83 20.87
N LEU A 10 8.37 24.92 19.96
CA LEU A 10 7.41 24.05 19.29
C LEU A 10 6.69 23.14 20.29
N LEU A 11 7.43 22.55 21.23
CA LEU A 11 6.88 21.65 22.24
C LEU A 11 5.91 22.39 23.18
N THR A 12 6.31 23.56 23.67
CA THR A 12 5.46 24.37 24.56
C THR A 12 4.22 24.90 23.83
N ALA A 13 4.34 25.30 22.57
CA ALA A 13 3.20 25.75 21.76
C ALA A 13 2.17 24.62 21.55
N ILE A 14 2.63 23.40 21.22
CA ILE A 14 1.74 22.24 21.12
C ILE A 14 1.09 21.91 22.47
N HIS A 15 1.88 21.91 23.55
CA HIS A 15 1.36 21.62 24.88
C HIS A 15 0.30 22.64 25.32
N ALA A 16 0.52 23.93 25.09
CA ALA A 16 -0.45 24.98 25.37
C ALA A 16 -1.72 24.82 24.52
N ALA A 17 -1.58 24.56 23.22
CA ALA A 17 -2.72 24.34 22.32
C ALA A 17 -3.55 23.09 22.64
N ASN A 18 -2.98 22.10 23.34
CA ASN A 18 -3.74 20.97 23.86
C ASN A 18 -4.62 21.33 25.07
N GLY A 19 -4.29 22.39 25.80
CA GLY A 19 -5.02 22.85 26.98
C GLY A 19 -6.18 23.79 26.67
N THR A 20 -6.37 24.17 25.40
CA THR A 20 -7.43 25.09 24.98
C THR A 20 -8.63 24.33 24.41
N ALA A 21 -9.84 24.82 24.70
CA ALA A 21 -11.06 24.29 24.07
C ALA A 21 -11.23 24.78 22.62
N ALA A 22 -10.72 25.98 22.31
CA ALA A 22 -10.82 26.57 20.99
C ALA A 22 -9.75 26.00 20.03
N PRO A 23 -10.05 25.89 18.72
CA PRO A 23 -9.07 25.52 17.70
C PRO A 23 -7.91 26.52 17.64
N GLU A 24 -6.67 26.01 17.70
CA GLU A 24 -5.45 26.83 17.64
C GLU A 24 -4.74 26.71 16.30
N THR A 25 -4.02 27.77 15.89
CA THR A 25 -3.14 27.73 14.71
C THR A 25 -1.70 28.06 15.12
N LEU A 26 -0.80 27.10 14.94
CA LEU A 26 0.63 27.22 15.16
C LEU A 26 1.32 27.51 13.82
N ARG A 27 1.87 28.70 13.66
CA ARG A 27 2.62 29.10 12.46
C ARG A 27 4.10 28.90 12.71
N LEU A 28 4.70 27.91 12.06
CA LEU A 28 6.11 27.60 12.22
C LEU A 28 6.97 28.62 11.49
N ALA A 29 8.19 28.85 11.98
CA ALA A 29 9.16 29.71 11.32
C ALA A 29 9.41 29.23 9.88
N PRO A 30 9.26 30.10 8.86
CA PRO A 30 9.35 29.69 7.45
C PRO A 30 10.63 28.92 7.12
N GLY A 31 10.49 27.76 6.46
CA GLY A 31 11.61 26.90 6.05
C GLY A 31 12.48 26.34 7.18
N CYS A 32 12.13 26.57 8.46
CA CYS A 32 12.93 26.13 9.58
C CYS A 32 13.03 24.60 9.65
N THR A 33 14.15 24.09 10.14
CA THR A 33 14.30 22.68 10.51
C THR A 33 14.30 22.51 12.03
N TYR A 34 13.19 22.02 12.58
CA TYR A 34 13.03 21.63 13.98
C TYR A 34 13.63 20.24 14.21
N ARG A 35 14.84 20.20 14.78
CA ARG A 35 15.64 18.98 14.99
C ARG A 35 15.40 18.37 16.37
N LEU A 36 14.60 17.31 16.43
CA LEU A 36 14.26 16.60 17.66
C LEU A 36 15.41 15.69 18.10
N GLY A 37 16.01 15.99 19.26
CA GLY A 37 17.12 15.27 19.87
C GLY A 37 16.73 14.27 20.96
N ALA A 38 17.72 13.77 21.71
CA ALA A 38 17.50 12.90 22.86
C ALA A 38 16.69 13.62 23.96
N GLY A 39 15.69 12.95 24.53
CA GLY A 39 14.83 13.54 25.56
C GLY A 39 14.02 14.75 25.08
N ALA A 40 13.88 14.95 23.75
CA ALA A 40 13.25 16.15 23.20
C ALA A 40 11.87 16.42 23.82
N ASN A 41 11.08 15.38 24.05
CA ASN A 41 9.75 15.51 24.61
C ASN A 41 9.68 14.97 26.05
N PRO A 42 9.73 15.84 27.08
CA PRO A 42 9.59 15.41 28.47
C PRO A 42 8.17 14.91 28.80
N PHE A 43 7.17 15.17 27.95
CA PHE A 43 5.78 14.80 28.18
C PHE A 43 5.45 13.37 27.73
N HIS A 44 6.25 12.79 26.82
CA HIS A 44 5.97 11.46 26.27
C HIS A 44 7.22 10.85 25.62
N PRO A 45 8.01 10.01 26.31
CA PRO A 45 9.36 9.64 25.88
C PRO A 45 9.44 8.84 24.58
N VAL A 46 8.35 8.21 24.15
CA VAL A 46 8.27 7.46 22.88
C VAL A 46 7.82 8.31 21.67
N ASN A 47 7.49 9.59 21.90
CA ASN A 47 7.13 10.56 20.86
C ASN A 47 8.09 11.76 20.88
N GLY A 48 8.39 12.33 19.71
CA GLY A 48 9.22 13.52 19.58
C GLY A 48 8.48 14.82 19.87
N LEU A 49 7.16 14.82 19.75
CA LEU A 49 6.25 15.93 20.08
C LEU A 49 5.20 15.48 21.11
N PRO A 50 4.59 16.41 21.88
CA PRO A 50 3.46 16.09 22.75
C PRO A 50 2.32 15.44 21.95
N VAL A 51 1.58 14.55 22.60
CA VAL A 51 0.39 13.94 21.98
C VAL A 51 -0.64 15.02 21.67
N ILE A 52 -1.18 15.04 20.46
CA ILE A 52 -2.22 16.00 20.07
C ILE A 52 -3.55 15.51 20.64
N THR A 53 -4.10 16.24 21.62
CA THR A 53 -5.38 15.92 22.27
C THR A 53 -6.47 16.96 21.96
N GLY A 54 -6.07 18.18 21.62
CA GLY A 54 -6.95 19.27 21.20
C GLY A 54 -7.17 19.36 19.69
N THR A 55 -7.81 20.45 19.24
CA THR A 55 -7.96 20.78 17.82
C THR A 55 -6.94 21.82 17.42
N MET A 56 -6.06 21.51 16.46
CA MET A 56 -5.05 22.47 16.02
C MET A 56 -4.68 22.36 14.54
N THR A 57 -4.23 23.49 14.00
CA THR A 57 -3.58 23.60 12.69
C THR A 57 -2.10 23.92 12.88
N VAL A 58 -1.22 23.13 12.26
CA VAL A 58 0.20 23.45 12.10
C VAL A 58 0.40 23.96 10.69
N ASP A 59 0.61 25.26 10.57
CA ASP A 59 1.03 25.92 9.34
C ASP A 59 2.56 25.89 9.28
N GLY A 60 3.10 24.97 8.49
CA GLY A 60 4.53 24.71 8.43
C GLY A 60 5.31 25.79 7.70
N GLN A 61 4.70 26.54 6.77
CA GLN A 61 5.42 27.50 5.92
C GLN A 61 6.72 26.90 5.32
N GLY A 62 6.67 25.63 4.89
CA GLY A 62 7.80 24.87 4.34
C GLY A 62 8.75 24.26 5.39
N ALA A 63 8.44 24.36 6.68
CA ALA A 63 9.28 23.84 7.75
C ALA A 63 9.36 22.30 7.76
N THR A 64 10.44 21.80 8.35
CA THR A 64 10.70 20.39 8.57
C THR A 64 10.77 20.10 10.07
N ILE A 65 10.00 19.12 10.54
CA ILE A 65 10.12 18.53 11.87
C ILE A 65 10.77 17.16 11.68
N THR A 66 11.97 16.98 12.25
CA THR A 66 12.78 15.80 11.99
C THR A 66 13.46 15.26 13.23
N ARG A 67 13.50 13.94 13.37
CA ARG A 67 14.35 13.29 14.37
C ARG A 67 15.79 13.27 13.87
N VAL A 68 16.73 13.70 14.71
CA VAL A 68 18.16 13.56 14.38
C VAL A 68 18.60 12.10 14.42
N ALA A 69 19.44 11.67 13.48
CA ALA A 69 19.80 10.26 13.34
C ALA A 69 20.44 9.65 14.59
N THR A 70 21.23 10.45 15.32
CA THR A 70 21.92 10.06 16.56
C THR A 70 21.04 10.04 17.80
N ALA A 71 19.80 10.55 17.72
CA ALA A 71 18.86 10.46 18.83
C ALA A 71 18.38 9.01 19.01
N PRO A 72 17.89 8.65 20.23
CA PRO A 72 17.11 7.45 20.42
C PRO A 72 15.95 7.35 19.42
N ARG A 73 15.43 6.14 19.25
CA ARG A 73 14.27 5.89 18.39
C ARG A 73 13.01 6.45 19.08
N PHE A 74 12.26 7.27 18.36
CA PHE A 74 10.92 7.71 18.75
C PHE A 74 10.10 8.08 17.50
N ARG A 75 8.77 7.98 17.63
CA ARG A 75 7.80 8.49 16.66
C ARG A 75 7.81 10.02 16.63
N ILE A 76 7.59 10.68 15.50
CA ILE A 76 7.53 12.16 15.52
C ILE A 76 6.25 12.66 16.19
N LEU A 77 5.08 12.22 15.72
CA LEU A 77 3.79 12.76 16.13
C LEU A 77 2.75 11.66 16.39
N LEU A 78 1.95 11.85 17.44
CA LEU A 78 0.76 11.05 17.74
C LEU A 78 -0.46 11.98 17.84
N VAL A 79 -1.48 11.71 17.03
CA VAL A 79 -2.82 12.29 17.22
C VAL A 79 -3.62 11.35 18.12
N GLY A 80 -3.93 11.82 19.33
CA GLY A 80 -4.75 11.08 20.29
C GLY A 80 -6.20 10.95 19.83
N ARG A 81 -6.99 10.10 20.49
CA ARG A 81 -8.37 9.78 20.08
C ARG A 81 -9.30 10.99 20.00
N THR A 82 -9.10 12.00 20.84
CA THR A 82 -9.85 13.27 20.83
C THR A 82 -9.19 14.33 19.95
N GLY A 83 -7.96 14.09 19.51
CA GLY A 83 -7.15 15.04 18.77
C GLY A 83 -7.66 15.24 17.35
N ARG A 84 -7.61 16.49 16.90
CA ARG A 84 -7.86 16.87 15.51
C ARG A 84 -6.72 17.73 15.01
N LEU A 85 -5.91 17.18 14.11
CA LEU A 85 -4.73 17.83 13.57
C LEU A 85 -4.92 18.16 12.09
N THR A 86 -4.69 19.42 11.73
CA THR A 86 -4.45 19.84 10.35
C THR A 86 -2.97 20.21 10.20
N MET A 87 -2.29 19.67 9.20
CA MET A 87 -0.93 20.08 8.84
C MET A 87 -0.90 20.63 7.42
N LEU A 88 -0.32 21.81 7.28
CA LEU A 88 -0.16 22.51 6.01
C LEU A 88 1.34 22.71 5.74
N ASP A 89 1.79 22.43 4.53
CA ASP A 89 3.13 22.82 4.06
C ASP A 89 4.26 22.40 5.02
N THR A 90 4.15 21.22 5.62
CA THR A 90 5.09 20.70 6.64
C THR A 90 5.74 19.40 6.19
N THR A 91 7.01 19.20 6.53
CA THR A 91 7.71 17.92 6.36
C THR A 91 7.89 17.21 7.71
N ILE A 92 7.41 15.96 7.82
CA ILE A 92 7.67 15.04 8.93
C ILE A 92 8.68 13.99 8.48
N SER A 93 9.81 13.86 9.19
CA SER A 93 10.87 12.95 8.76
C SER A 93 11.73 12.33 9.87
N GLY A 94 12.41 11.23 9.53
CA GLY A 94 13.41 10.57 10.38
C GLY A 94 12.84 9.82 11.59
N GLY A 95 11.51 9.86 11.77
CA GLY A 95 10.82 9.19 12.87
C GLY A 95 11.07 7.68 12.88
N SER A 96 11.15 7.09 14.06
CA SER A 96 11.42 5.66 14.24
C SER A 96 10.61 5.11 15.41
N ALA A 97 9.48 4.46 15.14
CA ALA A 97 8.62 3.93 16.18
C ALA A 97 9.27 2.77 16.97
N THR A 98 8.88 2.66 18.23
CA THR A 98 9.29 1.58 19.17
C THR A 98 8.09 0.92 19.87
N ASP A 99 6.89 1.46 19.67
CA ASP A 99 5.62 1.02 20.26
C ASP A 99 4.48 1.19 19.25
N CYS A 100 3.28 0.70 19.59
CA CYS A 100 2.09 0.95 18.79
C CYS A 100 0.88 1.40 19.64
N PRO A 101 0.56 2.71 19.67
CA PRO A 101 -0.51 3.27 20.51
C PRO A 101 -1.92 2.74 20.23
N ALA A 102 -2.15 2.17 19.03
CA ALA A 102 -3.41 1.53 18.69
C ALA A 102 -3.61 0.20 19.43
N TYR A 103 -2.52 -0.46 19.82
CA TYR A 103 -2.48 -1.79 20.45
C TYR A 103 -1.60 -1.76 21.71
N PRO A 104 -2.00 -1.01 22.76
CA PRO A 104 -1.18 -0.84 23.96
C PRO A 104 -0.93 -2.17 24.71
N ASP A 105 -1.85 -3.13 24.58
CA ASP A 105 -1.80 -4.42 25.27
C ASP A 105 -1.00 -5.49 24.51
N VAL A 106 -0.33 -5.12 23.40
CA VAL A 106 0.49 -6.04 22.60
C VAL A 106 1.95 -5.57 22.57
N PRO A 107 2.75 -5.95 23.59
CA PRO A 107 4.15 -5.56 23.68
C PRO A 107 4.95 -5.98 22.45
N GLY A 108 5.84 -5.10 22.00
CA GLY A 108 6.74 -5.36 20.89
C GLY A 108 6.20 -4.96 19.52
N MET A 109 4.92 -4.61 19.37
CA MET A 109 4.43 -3.97 18.13
C MET A 109 5.03 -2.58 17.94
N ALA A 110 5.27 -2.19 16.68
CA ALA A 110 5.74 -0.85 16.34
C ALA A 110 4.89 -0.24 15.23
N CYS A 111 4.36 0.97 15.44
CA CYS A 111 3.61 1.65 14.39
C CYS A 111 3.75 3.17 14.36
N GLY A 112 3.50 3.74 13.18
CA GLY A 112 3.46 5.19 12.98
C GLY A 112 4.82 5.83 13.19
N GLY A 113 5.85 5.44 12.44
CA GLY A 113 7.20 5.97 12.61
C GLY A 113 7.25 7.49 12.47
N GLY A 114 6.62 8.03 11.44
CA GLY A 114 6.38 9.45 11.29
C GLY A 114 5.18 9.88 12.14
N ILE A 115 4.00 9.37 11.77
CA ILE A 115 2.73 9.77 12.37
C ILE A 115 1.91 8.54 12.76
N ALA A 116 1.38 8.52 13.97
CA ALA A 116 0.28 7.66 14.37
C ALA A 116 -0.98 8.50 14.57
N ASN A 117 -2.10 8.10 13.98
CA ASN A 117 -3.37 8.84 14.05
C ASN A 117 -4.48 7.97 14.65
N LEU A 118 -4.80 8.19 15.93
CA LEU A 118 -5.96 7.60 16.60
C LEU A 118 -7.20 8.49 16.53
N GLY A 119 -7.04 9.76 16.14
CA GLY A 119 -8.10 10.76 16.08
C GLY A 119 -8.42 11.17 14.64
N GLN A 120 -8.37 12.47 14.36
CA GLN A 120 -8.60 13.03 13.04
C GLN A 120 -7.36 13.75 12.51
N MET A 121 -6.94 13.43 11.29
CA MET A 121 -5.76 14.02 10.66
C MET A 121 -6.04 14.51 9.24
N PHE A 122 -5.61 15.73 8.92
CA PHE A 122 -5.66 16.33 7.59
C PHE A 122 -4.25 16.80 7.20
N LEU A 123 -3.62 16.11 6.25
CA LEU A 123 -2.34 16.53 5.66
C LEU A 123 -2.61 17.19 4.32
N THR A 124 -2.22 18.45 4.15
CA THR A 124 -2.31 19.18 2.88
C THR A 124 -0.94 19.75 2.50
N ARG A 125 -0.52 19.55 1.25
CA ARG A 125 0.77 20.03 0.71
C ARG A 125 1.98 19.68 1.59
N SER A 126 1.90 18.55 2.28
CA SER A 126 2.88 18.14 3.28
C SER A 126 3.67 16.93 2.81
N ARG A 127 4.76 16.61 3.52
CA ARG A 127 5.61 15.45 3.21
C ARG A 127 5.78 14.58 4.46
N VAL A 128 5.64 13.27 4.31
CA VAL A 128 5.95 12.27 5.35
C VAL A 128 7.01 11.34 4.79
N THR A 129 8.26 11.54 5.19
CA THR A 129 9.39 10.92 4.49
C THR A 129 10.53 10.39 5.36
N GLY A 130 11.13 9.27 4.95
CA GLY A 130 12.30 8.73 5.63
C GLY A 130 12.00 8.23 7.05
N ASN A 131 10.77 7.78 7.30
CA ASN A 131 10.35 7.28 8.61
C ASN A 131 10.40 5.74 8.66
N ARG A 132 10.58 5.19 9.86
CA ARG A 132 10.75 3.76 10.11
C ARG A 132 9.78 3.25 11.19
N ALA A 133 9.23 2.07 10.95
CA ALA A 133 8.62 1.24 12.01
C ALA A 133 9.25 -0.15 11.90
N GLU A 134 9.77 -0.67 13.01
CA GLU A 134 10.44 -1.97 12.99
C GLU A 134 10.15 -2.73 14.28
N SER A 135 9.86 -4.01 14.14
CA SER A 135 9.43 -4.88 15.23
C SER A 135 9.90 -6.32 15.01
N LYS A 136 10.12 -7.05 16.10
CA LYS A 136 10.33 -8.51 16.09
C LYS A 136 9.03 -9.32 16.12
N LEU A 137 7.88 -8.65 16.18
CA LEU A 137 6.54 -9.24 16.23
C LEU A 137 5.73 -8.80 15.01
N TYR A 138 5.37 -7.51 14.96
CA TYR A 138 4.54 -6.91 13.93
C TYR A 138 4.81 -5.41 13.84
N ALA A 139 5.09 -4.90 12.63
CA ALA A 139 5.29 -3.47 12.39
C ALA A 139 4.29 -2.94 11.35
N GLN A 140 3.79 -1.72 11.55
CA GLN A 140 2.93 -1.07 10.56
C GLN A 140 3.07 0.43 10.41
N GLY A 141 2.73 0.94 9.23
CA GLY A 141 2.55 2.38 9.01
C GLY A 141 3.82 3.18 9.28
N ALA A 142 4.94 2.83 8.64
CA ALA A 142 6.21 3.49 8.95
C ALA A 142 6.16 5.00 8.67
N GLY A 143 5.52 5.42 7.58
CA GLY A 143 5.15 6.81 7.35
C GLY A 143 3.99 7.22 8.25
N ILE A 144 2.81 6.64 7.97
CA ILE A 144 1.55 6.94 8.63
C ILE A 144 0.88 5.64 9.08
N ASP A 145 0.51 5.56 10.35
CA ASP A 145 -0.42 4.58 10.88
C ASP A 145 -1.77 5.26 11.16
N ASN A 146 -2.86 4.75 10.59
CA ASN A 146 -4.18 5.36 10.66
C ASN A 146 -5.28 4.38 11.10
N PRO A 147 -5.44 4.13 12.40
CA PRO A 147 -6.67 3.56 12.97
C PRO A 147 -7.80 4.58 13.13
N GLY A 148 -7.49 5.89 13.15
CA GLY A 148 -8.47 6.97 13.17
C GLY A 148 -8.99 7.35 11.77
N ASN A 149 -9.29 8.62 11.57
CA ASN A 149 -9.70 9.17 10.27
C ASN A 149 -8.61 10.06 9.68
N ALA A 150 -8.16 9.77 8.46
CA ALA A 150 -7.13 10.54 7.78
C ALA A 150 -7.56 11.03 6.39
N THR A 151 -7.17 12.26 6.07
CA THR A 151 -7.12 12.80 4.72
C THR A 151 -5.69 13.20 4.37
N VAL A 152 -5.14 12.64 3.30
CA VAL A 152 -3.82 12.97 2.73
C VAL A 152 -4.04 13.59 1.37
N ARG A 153 -3.95 14.91 1.28
CA ARG A 153 -4.29 15.68 0.07
C ARG A 153 -3.08 16.44 -0.46
N SER A 154 -2.82 16.33 -1.76
CA SER A 154 -1.74 17.05 -2.44
C SER A 154 -0.39 16.90 -1.73
N SER A 155 -0.17 15.74 -1.11
CA SER A 155 0.94 15.49 -0.19
C SER A 155 1.79 14.32 -0.70
N VAL A 156 2.99 14.17 -0.14
CA VAL A 156 3.94 13.11 -0.54
C VAL A 156 4.27 12.23 0.66
N VAL A 157 4.00 10.93 0.55
CA VAL A 157 4.41 9.91 1.51
C VAL A 157 5.49 9.06 0.84
N SER A 158 6.75 9.24 1.25
CA SER A 158 7.87 8.68 0.49
C SER A 158 9.08 8.20 1.27
N GLY A 159 9.71 7.12 0.80
CA GLY A 159 10.97 6.64 1.40
C GLY A 159 10.80 6.12 2.82
N ASN A 160 9.59 5.69 3.18
CA ASN A 160 9.31 5.14 4.51
C ASN A 160 9.51 3.62 4.50
N THR A 161 10.02 3.07 5.60
CA THR A 161 10.38 1.64 5.69
C THR A 161 9.72 0.98 6.90
N VAL A 162 8.85 0.01 6.63
CA VAL A 162 8.33 -0.89 7.66
C VAL A 162 9.10 -2.21 7.61
N ALA A 163 9.55 -2.70 8.76
CA ALA A 163 10.42 -3.87 8.85
C ALA A 163 9.98 -4.87 9.94
N TYR A 164 9.89 -6.14 9.57
CA TYR A 164 9.89 -7.23 10.53
C TYR A 164 11.31 -7.78 10.67
N SER A 165 11.85 -7.74 11.89
CA SER A 165 13.22 -8.11 12.21
C SER A 165 13.31 -9.30 13.18
N GLY A 166 12.22 -10.03 13.40
CA GLY A 166 12.17 -11.18 14.29
C GLY A 166 12.71 -12.46 13.65
N SER A 167 12.90 -13.49 14.46
CA SER A 167 13.32 -14.83 14.02
C SER A 167 12.17 -15.82 13.88
N GLU A 168 11.01 -15.50 14.44
CA GLU A 168 9.88 -16.41 14.51
C GLU A 168 9.09 -16.48 13.21
N ARG A 169 8.36 -17.58 13.03
CA ARG A 169 7.45 -17.74 11.90
C ARG A 169 6.22 -16.84 12.05
N GLY A 170 5.75 -16.28 10.93
CA GLY A 170 4.42 -15.63 10.87
C GLY A 170 4.38 -14.18 11.36
N GLY A 171 5.52 -13.51 11.47
CA GLY A 171 5.57 -12.06 11.69
C GLY A 171 5.10 -11.26 10.48
N ALA A 172 5.01 -9.92 10.62
CA ALA A 172 4.63 -9.09 9.49
C ALA A 172 5.11 -7.63 9.55
N ALA A 173 5.18 -7.05 8.35
CA ALA A 173 5.47 -5.66 8.07
C ALA A 173 4.45 -5.11 7.06
N ALA A 174 3.61 -4.17 7.50
CA ALA A 174 2.47 -3.67 6.73
C ALA A 174 2.52 -2.15 6.53
N GLY A 175 2.24 -1.64 5.33
CA GLY A 175 2.10 -0.19 5.15
C GLY A 175 3.42 0.57 5.32
N GLY A 176 4.39 0.37 4.42
CA GLY A 176 5.63 1.15 4.43
C GLY A 176 5.33 2.65 4.39
N GLY A 177 4.50 3.07 3.44
CA GLY A 177 3.95 4.41 3.38
C GLY A 177 2.84 4.62 4.41
N ILE A 178 1.71 3.95 4.20
CA ILE A 178 0.48 4.11 4.99
C ILE A 178 -0.06 2.73 5.39
N ALA A 179 -0.27 2.51 6.69
CA ALA A 179 -1.16 1.47 7.20
C ALA A 179 -2.49 2.10 7.61
N ASN A 180 -3.59 1.48 7.22
CA ASN A 180 -4.92 2.03 7.39
C ASN A 180 -5.90 1.03 8.00
N ASP A 181 -6.26 1.27 9.26
CA ASP A 181 -7.24 0.53 10.04
C ASP A 181 -8.53 1.35 10.31
N GLY A 182 -8.62 2.58 9.78
CA GLY A 182 -9.81 3.44 9.83
C GLY A 182 -10.15 4.09 8.48
N PRO A 183 -11.05 5.08 8.43
CA PRO A 183 -11.36 5.79 7.18
C PRO A 183 -10.16 6.58 6.65
N LEU A 184 -9.80 6.35 5.38
CA LEU A 184 -8.71 7.05 4.70
C LEU A 184 -9.15 7.66 3.37
N THR A 185 -8.77 8.91 3.14
CA THR A 185 -8.80 9.55 1.81
C THR A 185 -7.40 9.97 1.40
N VAL A 186 -6.96 9.54 0.21
CA VAL A 186 -5.71 9.94 -0.44
C VAL A 186 -6.08 10.63 -1.76
N GLU A 187 -5.86 11.94 -1.87
CA GLU A 187 -6.31 12.73 -3.01
C GLU A 187 -5.20 13.61 -3.60
N GLY A 188 -4.96 13.52 -4.91
CA GLY A 188 -3.93 14.34 -5.55
C GLY A 188 -2.52 14.09 -5.00
N ALA A 189 -2.30 12.94 -4.36
CA ALA A 189 -1.13 12.68 -3.54
C ALA A 189 -0.18 11.67 -4.21
N GLN A 190 1.04 11.57 -3.66
CA GLN A 190 2.06 10.64 -4.12
C GLN A 190 2.48 9.71 -2.97
N VAL A 191 2.31 8.40 -3.15
CA VAL A 191 2.80 7.37 -2.22
C VAL A 191 3.89 6.57 -2.92
N ILE A 192 5.15 6.93 -2.67
CA ILE A 192 6.26 6.57 -3.55
C ILE A 192 7.51 6.06 -2.84
N ASN A 193 8.21 5.10 -3.42
CA ASN A 193 9.50 4.60 -2.90
C ASN A 193 9.42 4.10 -1.44
N ASN A 194 8.28 3.54 -1.02
CA ASN A 194 8.14 2.98 0.32
C ASN A 194 8.45 1.49 0.32
N LEU A 195 8.99 0.99 1.43
CA LEU A 195 9.45 -0.38 1.59
C LEU A 195 8.69 -1.08 2.71
N ALA A 196 8.16 -2.26 2.43
CA ALA A 196 7.81 -3.27 3.43
C ALA A 196 8.79 -4.44 3.29
N TRP A 197 9.51 -4.74 4.37
CA TRP A 197 10.54 -5.77 4.37
C TRP A 197 10.35 -6.72 5.54
N VAL A 198 10.55 -8.01 5.30
CA VAL A 198 10.64 -9.00 6.37
C VAL A 198 11.95 -9.78 6.25
N ARG A 199 12.48 -10.18 7.40
CA ARG A 199 13.64 -11.06 7.48
C ARG A 199 13.38 -12.39 6.78
N GLU A 200 14.40 -12.88 6.08
CA GLU A 200 14.41 -14.18 5.40
C GLU A 200 14.13 -15.36 6.34
N ASP A 201 13.71 -16.49 5.76
CA ASP A 201 13.43 -17.78 6.42
C ASP A 201 12.34 -17.76 7.50
N THR A 202 11.65 -16.65 7.67
CA THR A 202 10.59 -16.52 8.69
C THR A 202 9.20 -16.87 8.17
N ARG A 203 9.00 -17.13 6.87
CA ARG A 203 7.65 -17.27 6.28
C ARG A 203 6.68 -16.11 6.65
N SER A 204 7.24 -14.92 6.89
CA SER A 204 6.51 -13.73 7.33
C SER A 204 5.91 -12.94 6.18
N PHE A 205 5.09 -11.94 6.49
CA PHE A 205 4.32 -11.17 5.51
C PHE A 205 4.86 -9.74 5.35
N ALA A 206 5.27 -9.36 4.13
CA ALA A 206 5.47 -7.97 3.73
C ALA A 206 4.31 -7.53 2.83
N PHE A 207 3.53 -6.52 3.21
CA PHE A 207 2.39 -6.15 2.37
C PHE A 207 1.99 -4.67 2.42
N GLY A 208 1.35 -4.23 1.34
CA GLY A 208 0.85 -2.86 1.20
C GLY A 208 1.98 -1.86 1.36
N SER A 209 3.12 -2.11 0.71
CA SER A 209 4.34 -1.30 0.87
C SER A 209 4.08 0.21 0.67
N GLY A 210 3.16 0.55 -0.23
CA GLY A 210 2.60 1.90 -0.34
C GLY A 210 1.43 2.11 0.63
N ILE A 211 0.33 1.41 0.41
CA ILE A 211 -0.91 1.52 1.19
C ILE A 211 -1.39 0.12 1.60
N ALA A 212 -1.41 -0.16 2.90
CA ALA A 212 -2.07 -1.32 3.48
C ALA A 212 -3.46 -0.92 3.99
N GLY A 213 -4.52 -1.35 3.31
CA GLY A 213 -5.91 -1.06 3.67
C GLY A 213 -6.61 -2.23 4.36
N MET A 214 -6.92 -2.04 5.64
CA MET A 214 -7.77 -2.91 6.47
C MET A 214 -9.14 -2.29 6.78
N ALA A 215 -9.37 -1.07 6.30
CA ALA A 215 -10.63 -0.35 6.46
C ALA A 215 -10.99 0.45 5.20
N GLN A 216 -12.12 1.15 5.23
CA GLN A 216 -12.63 1.93 4.11
C GLN A 216 -11.58 2.95 3.64
N SER A 217 -11.26 2.91 2.35
CA SER A 217 -10.19 3.72 1.76
C SER A 217 -10.62 4.29 0.42
N THR A 218 -10.33 5.57 0.17
CA THR A 218 -10.49 6.21 -1.13
C THR A 218 -9.16 6.75 -1.60
N VAL A 219 -8.75 6.38 -2.80
CA VAL A 219 -7.57 6.88 -3.50
C VAL A 219 -8.04 7.53 -4.79
N LYS A 220 -7.74 8.82 -4.96
CA LYS A 220 -8.26 9.62 -6.06
C LYS A 220 -7.15 10.47 -6.66
N ASN A 221 -7.04 10.48 -7.98
CA ASN A 221 -6.12 11.34 -8.74
C ASN A 221 -4.68 11.28 -8.19
N SER A 222 -4.24 10.09 -7.76
CA SER A 222 -3.02 9.91 -7.01
C SER A 222 -2.03 8.99 -7.73
N VAL A 223 -0.77 9.05 -7.33
CA VAL A 223 0.31 8.22 -7.87
C VAL A 223 0.87 7.32 -6.79
N ILE A 224 0.82 6.01 -7.03
CA ILE A 224 1.40 4.97 -6.19
C ILE A 224 2.49 4.30 -7.02
N ARG A 225 3.76 4.61 -6.74
CA ARG A 225 4.87 4.11 -7.56
C ARG A 225 6.10 3.67 -6.80
N ASN A 226 6.82 2.72 -7.38
CA ASN A 226 8.12 2.26 -6.90
C ASN A 226 8.10 1.81 -5.42
N ASN A 227 6.93 1.36 -4.94
CA ASN A 227 6.87 0.77 -3.62
C ASN A 227 7.23 -0.72 -3.72
N ARG A 228 7.97 -1.22 -2.74
CA ARG A 228 8.49 -2.59 -2.73
C ARG A 228 8.02 -3.35 -1.49
N ALA A 229 7.38 -4.49 -1.72
CA ALA A 229 7.20 -5.53 -0.69
C ALA A 229 8.27 -6.61 -0.92
N SER A 230 9.04 -6.93 0.12
CA SER A 230 10.17 -7.87 0.06
C SER A 230 10.06 -8.89 1.19
N ALA A 231 9.91 -10.17 0.83
CA ALA A 231 9.76 -11.26 1.79
C ALA A 231 10.42 -12.56 1.31
N PRO A 232 11.76 -12.66 1.33
CA PRO A 232 12.46 -13.91 1.01
C PRO A 232 11.98 -15.08 1.89
N GLY A 233 11.58 -16.19 1.27
CA GLY A 233 10.97 -17.35 1.92
C GLY A 233 9.59 -17.11 2.54
N GLY A 234 9.00 -15.92 2.34
CA GLY A 234 7.76 -15.47 2.95
C GLY A 234 6.71 -15.03 1.93
N PHE A 235 5.87 -14.07 2.32
CA PHE A 235 4.75 -13.59 1.52
C PHE A 235 4.91 -12.09 1.23
N ALA A 236 5.20 -11.73 -0.02
CA ALA A 236 5.24 -10.34 -0.48
C ALA A 236 3.94 -10.00 -1.22
N ARG A 237 3.23 -8.94 -0.79
CA ARG A 237 1.95 -8.56 -1.40
C ARG A 237 1.86 -7.06 -1.68
N ALA A 238 1.82 -6.70 -2.95
CA ALA A 238 1.43 -5.41 -3.52
C ALA A 238 2.04 -4.11 -2.94
N ALA A 239 1.93 -3.06 -3.74
CA ALA A 239 1.96 -1.70 -3.22
C ALA A 239 0.65 -1.30 -2.55
N VAL A 240 -0.49 -1.71 -3.11
CA VAL A 240 -1.82 -1.43 -2.58
C VAL A 240 -2.50 -2.73 -2.19
N SER A 241 -2.73 -2.96 -0.90
CA SER A 241 -3.46 -4.14 -0.43
C SER A 241 -4.81 -3.74 0.16
N ASN A 242 -5.88 -4.40 -0.29
CA ASN A 242 -7.22 -4.27 0.30
C ASN A 242 -7.62 -5.58 0.97
N SER A 243 -7.74 -5.57 2.29
CA SER A 243 -8.04 -6.75 3.10
C SER A 243 -9.08 -6.46 4.18
N ALA A 244 -9.90 -5.43 4.00
CA ALA A 244 -10.86 -5.01 5.00
C ALA A 244 -11.81 -6.16 5.39
N PRO A 245 -11.90 -6.53 6.69
CA PRO A 245 -12.64 -7.71 7.12
C PRO A 245 -14.16 -7.48 7.16
N ALA A 246 -14.62 -6.23 7.31
CA ALA A 246 -16.03 -5.88 7.38
C ALA A 246 -16.66 -5.80 5.98
N ALA A 247 -17.93 -6.20 5.85
CA ALA A 247 -18.69 -6.11 4.59
C ALA A 247 -18.84 -4.65 4.07
N SER A 248 -18.70 -3.66 4.96
CA SER A 248 -18.65 -2.22 4.63
C SER A 248 -17.27 -1.73 4.19
N GLY A 249 -16.22 -2.51 4.44
CA GLY A 249 -14.84 -2.21 4.07
C GLY A 249 -14.66 -2.23 2.55
N ARG A 250 -14.72 -1.05 1.93
CA ARG A 250 -14.50 -0.85 0.50
C ARG A 250 -13.26 -0.02 0.26
N MET A 251 -12.44 -0.45 -0.70
CA MET A 251 -11.42 0.41 -1.30
C MET A 251 -11.88 0.91 -2.67
N THR A 252 -11.81 2.22 -2.89
CA THR A 252 -12.08 2.84 -4.20
C THR A 252 -10.82 3.51 -4.71
N VAL A 253 -10.37 3.18 -5.92
CA VAL A 253 -9.23 3.80 -6.60
C VAL A 253 -9.71 4.43 -7.90
N THR A 254 -9.59 5.75 -8.04
CA THR A 254 -10.14 6.52 -9.17
C THR A 254 -9.11 7.45 -9.77
N GLY A 255 -9.06 7.56 -11.10
CA GLY A 255 -8.22 8.56 -11.78
C GLY A 255 -6.73 8.46 -11.47
N SER A 256 -6.25 7.28 -11.05
CA SER A 256 -4.93 7.14 -10.40
C SER A 256 -3.94 6.33 -11.24
N PHE A 257 -2.68 6.33 -10.81
CA PHE A 257 -1.61 5.55 -11.40
C PHE A 257 -0.98 4.64 -10.34
N VAL A 258 -1.03 3.32 -10.56
CA VAL A 258 -0.35 2.31 -9.74
C VAL A 258 0.75 1.67 -10.60
N ARG A 259 1.99 2.16 -10.48
CA ARG A 259 3.04 1.83 -11.46
C ARG A 259 4.42 1.54 -10.90
N GLY A 260 5.18 0.66 -11.55
CA GLY A 260 6.57 0.39 -11.16
C GLY A 260 6.72 -0.21 -9.77
N ASN A 261 5.65 -0.78 -9.20
CA ASN A 261 5.70 -1.38 -7.87
C ASN A 261 6.20 -2.83 -7.96
N VAL A 262 6.81 -3.30 -6.88
CA VAL A 262 7.46 -4.61 -6.84
C VAL A 262 6.98 -5.43 -5.65
N ALA A 263 6.59 -6.66 -5.90
CA ALA A 263 6.46 -7.70 -4.88
C ALA A 263 7.52 -8.77 -5.14
N ASP A 264 8.40 -9.00 -4.18
CA ASP A 264 9.56 -9.90 -4.32
C ASP A 264 9.64 -10.87 -3.15
N ALA A 265 9.56 -12.17 -3.44
CA ALA A 265 9.66 -13.24 -2.45
C ALA A 265 10.37 -14.47 -3.06
N PRO A 266 11.71 -14.43 -3.20
CA PRO A 266 12.49 -15.60 -3.58
C PRO A 266 12.13 -16.79 -2.67
N ASP A 267 11.87 -17.95 -3.26
CA ASP A 267 11.50 -19.19 -2.56
C ASP A 267 10.25 -19.07 -1.63
N GLY A 268 9.45 -18.03 -1.86
CA GLY A 268 8.21 -17.72 -1.14
C GLY A 268 7.04 -17.49 -2.09
N ALA A 269 6.11 -16.62 -1.70
CA ALA A 269 4.96 -16.25 -2.51
C ALA A 269 4.87 -14.73 -2.71
N ALA A 270 4.98 -14.27 -3.95
CA ALA A 270 4.86 -12.87 -4.33
C ALA A 270 3.55 -12.62 -5.10
N GLN A 271 2.84 -11.54 -4.78
CA GLN A 271 1.44 -11.36 -5.18
C GLN A 271 1.09 -9.91 -5.50
N GLY A 272 0.36 -9.70 -6.60
CA GLY A 272 -0.34 -8.45 -6.90
C GLY A 272 0.60 -7.26 -7.02
N GLY A 273 1.60 -7.29 -7.91
CA GLY A 273 2.69 -6.30 -7.93
C GLY A 273 2.21 -4.86 -7.75
N GLY A 274 1.14 -4.50 -8.45
CA GLY A 274 0.38 -3.28 -8.19
C GLY A 274 -0.60 -3.41 -7.02
N ILE A 275 -1.60 -4.27 -7.16
CA ILE A 275 -2.75 -4.37 -6.27
C ILE A 275 -3.02 -5.83 -5.84
N THR A 276 -3.26 -6.06 -4.55
CA THR A 276 -3.93 -7.27 -4.06
C THR A 276 -5.29 -6.90 -3.46
N ASN A 277 -6.34 -7.62 -3.84
CA ASN A 277 -7.70 -7.40 -3.34
C ASN A 277 -8.32 -8.66 -2.74
N SER A 278 -8.58 -8.64 -1.44
CA SER A 278 -9.27 -9.71 -0.69
C SER A 278 -10.59 -9.24 -0.07
N ALA A 279 -11.10 -8.09 -0.51
CA ALA A 279 -12.36 -7.50 -0.06
C ALA A 279 -13.06 -6.81 -1.25
N ARG A 280 -14.00 -5.89 -0.97
CA ARG A 280 -14.70 -5.13 -2.02
C ARG A 280 -13.84 -3.99 -2.53
N MET A 281 -13.61 -3.96 -3.84
CA MET A 281 -12.81 -2.93 -4.49
C MET A 281 -13.43 -2.44 -5.79
N THR A 282 -13.37 -1.12 -6.01
CA THR A 282 -13.64 -0.51 -7.31
C THR A 282 -12.40 0.23 -7.78
N VAL A 283 -11.92 -0.12 -8.97
CA VAL A 283 -10.82 0.54 -9.67
C VAL A 283 -11.41 1.15 -10.94
N ASP A 284 -11.45 2.47 -11.02
CA ASP A 284 -12.10 3.20 -12.12
C ASP A 284 -11.18 4.26 -12.71
N ASN A 285 -11.15 4.37 -14.04
CA ASN A 285 -10.29 5.31 -14.77
C ASN A 285 -8.84 5.34 -14.25
N THR A 286 -8.28 4.15 -13.97
CA THR A 286 -6.98 4.00 -13.30
C THR A 286 -6.03 3.17 -14.17
N HIS A 287 -4.74 3.51 -14.12
CA HIS A 287 -3.69 2.84 -14.87
C HIS A 287 -2.82 2.01 -13.91
N VAL A 288 -2.85 0.68 -14.05
CA VAL A 288 -2.03 -0.27 -13.31
C VAL A 288 -0.95 -0.80 -14.24
N SER A 289 0.27 -0.26 -14.18
CA SER A 289 1.27 -0.51 -15.22
C SER A 289 2.71 -0.71 -14.76
N GLY A 290 3.46 -1.54 -15.47
CA GLY A 290 4.89 -1.74 -15.19
C GLY A 290 5.16 -2.30 -13.79
N ASN A 291 4.19 -2.96 -13.16
CA ASN A 291 4.41 -3.58 -11.86
C ASN A 291 5.03 -4.98 -12.05
N THR A 292 5.87 -5.38 -11.10
CA THR A 292 6.67 -6.61 -11.20
C THR A 292 6.44 -7.50 -9.99
N VAL A 293 6.31 -8.79 -10.23
CA VAL A 293 6.22 -9.83 -9.20
C VAL A 293 7.32 -10.86 -9.45
N THR A 294 8.18 -11.11 -8.46
CA THR A 294 9.30 -12.08 -8.57
C THR A 294 9.27 -13.11 -7.45
N ALA A 295 9.39 -14.39 -7.81
CA ALA A 295 9.55 -15.48 -6.84
C ALA A 295 10.30 -16.68 -7.48
N ARG A 296 11.64 -16.61 -7.55
CA ARG A 296 12.51 -17.55 -8.30
C ARG A 296 12.09 -19.04 -8.18
N GLY A 297 12.25 -19.66 -7.01
CA GLY A 297 11.79 -21.02 -6.71
C GLY A 297 10.41 -21.09 -6.05
N GLY A 298 9.63 -20.01 -6.14
CA GLY A 298 8.40 -19.80 -5.38
C GLY A 298 7.16 -19.70 -6.25
N THR A 299 6.16 -18.94 -5.77
CA THR A 299 4.91 -18.66 -6.49
C THR A 299 4.74 -17.17 -6.70
N ALA A 300 4.75 -16.73 -7.96
CA ALA A 300 4.55 -15.34 -8.38
C ALA A 300 3.18 -15.20 -9.06
N ARG A 301 2.33 -14.27 -8.60
CA ARG A 301 0.95 -14.13 -9.11
C ARG A 301 0.47 -12.70 -9.27
N GLY A 302 -0.25 -12.42 -10.36
CA GLY A 302 -0.94 -11.15 -10.58
C GLY A 302 0.01 -9.98 -10.71
N GLY A 303 0.66 -9.83 -11.86
CA GLY A 303 1.64 -8.75 -12.07
C GLY A 303 1.02 -7.38 -11.82
N GLY A 304 -0.15 -7.14 -12.41
CA GLY A 304 -0.96 -5.96 -12.15
C GLY A 304 -1.81 -6.09 -10.89
N ILE A 305 -2.80 -6.99 -10.94
CA ILE A 305 -3.81 -7.16 -9.88
C ILE A 305 -4.03 -8.63 -9.56
N ARG A 306 -4.04 -8.97 -8.27
CA ARG A 306 -4.45 -10.29 -7.77
C ARG A 306 -5.66 -10.21 -6.86
N LEU A 307 -6.63 -11.10 -7.08
CA LEU A 307 -7.78 -11.30 -6.20
C LEU A 307 -7.49 -12.46 -5.23
N GLY A 308 -7.93 -12.29 -3.97
CA GLY A 308 -8.02 -13.35 -2.98
C GLY A 308 -9.41 -13.99 -2.92
N PRO A 309 -9.63 -14.99 -2.04
CA PRO A 309 -10.86 -15.78 -2.01
C PRO A 309 -12.16 -14.99 -1.77
N ARG A 310 -12.07 -13.86 -1.08
CA ARG A 310 -13.19 -12.93 -0.80
C ARG A 310 -13.11 -11.64 -1.62
N GLY A 311 -12.23 -11.61 -2.62
CA GLY A 311 -12.02 -10.46 -3.48
C GLY A 311 -13.21 -10.25 -4.41
N GLU A 312 -13.87 -9.11 -4.28
CA GLU A 312 -14.81 -8.59 -5.27
C GLU A 312 -14.17 -7.38 -5.94
N LEU A 313 -13.80 -7.47 -7.22
CA LEU A 313 -13.19 -6.36 -7.96
C LEU A 313 -14.07 -5.91 -9.11
N LYS A 314 -14.41 -4.61 -9.13
CA LYS A 314 -14.91 -3.91 -10.31
C LYS A 314 -13.81 -3.08 -10.94
N LEU A 315 -13.40 -3.43 -12.16
CA LEU A 315 -12.38 -2.75 -12.95
C LEU A 315 -13.01 -2.02 -14.13
N LEU A 316 -13.24 -0.73 -13.98
CA LEU A 316 -14.04 0.10 -14.88
C LEU A 316 -13.14 1.08 -15.63
N ARG A 317 -13.28 1.18 -16.96
CA ARG A 317 -12.59 2.20 -17.79
C ARG A 317 -11.09 2.31 -17.49
N SER A 318 -10.46 1.19 -17.15
CA SER A 318 -9.12 1.15 -16.57
C SER A 318 -8.17 0.36 -17.45
N SER A 319 -6.87 0.52 -17.22
CA SER A 319 -5.85 -0.20 -17.97
C SER A 319 -4.92 -0.97 -17.04
N VAL A 320 -4.57 -2.19 -17.43
CA VAL A 320 -3.60 -3.08 -16.77
C VAL A 320 -2.55 -3.43 -17.81
N VAL A 321 -1.42 -2.72 -17.81
CA VAL A 321 -0.50 -2.68 -18.96
C VAL A 321 0.94 -2.95 -18.60
N GLY A 322 1.61 -3.84 -19.33
CA GLY A 322 3.06 -4.02 -19.21
C GLY A 322 3.50 -4.52 -17.84
N ASN A 323 2.65 -5.27 -17.13
CA ASN A 323 3.02 -5.86 -15.85
C ASN A 323 3.72 -7.21 -16.07
N VAL A 324 4.66 -7.52 -15.19
CA VAL A 324 5.55 -8.67 -15.32
C VAL A 324 5.43 -9.57 -14.11
N VAL A 325 5.36 -10.88 -14.35
CA VAL A 325 5.45 -11.93 -13.34
C VAL A 325 6.58 -12.87 -13.74
N ASP A 326 7.53 -13.09 -12.84
CA ASP A 326 8.66 -13.98 -13.08
C ASP A 326 8.88 -14.96 -11.90
N ALA A 327 8.89 -16.26 -12.21
CA ALA A 327 9.23 -17.33 -11.27
C ALA A 327 10.04 -18.39 -12.00
N ALA A 328 11.33 -18.13 -12.20
CA ALA A 328 12.21 -18.93 -13.06
C ALA A 328 12.11 -20.46 -12.84
N GLU A 329 12.08 -20.92 -11.60
CA GLU A 329 12.04 -22.33 -11.19
C GLU A 329 10.70 -22.69 -10.51
N GLY A 330 9.70 -21.81 -10.61
CA GLY A 330 8.50 -21.84 -9.78
C GLY A 330 7.19 -21.78 -10.57
N VAL A 331 6.17 -21.20 -9.94
CA VAL A 331 4.84 -21.03 -10.54
C VAL A 331 4.55 -19.55 -10.74
N ALA A 332 4.42 -19.12 -11.98
CA ALA A 332 4.08 -17.78 -12.42
C ALA A 332 2.66 -17.75 -13.02
N GLN A 333 1.77 -16.89 -12.53
CA GLN A 333 0.37 -16.83 -12.98
C GLN A 333 -0.15 -15.40 -13.11
N GLY A 334 -0.94 -15.13 -14.15
CA GLY A 334 -1.72 -13.91 -14.27
C GLY A 334 -0.86 -12.66 -14.45
N GLY A 335 -0.33 -12.42 -15.64
CA GLY A 335 0.54 -11.26 -15.91
C GLY A 335 -0.18 -9.94 -15.63
N GLY A 336 -1.37 -9.78 -16.20
CA GLY A 336 -2.24 -8.65 -15.91
C GLY A 336 -3.06 -8.86 -14.64
N LEU A 337 -3.95 -9.86 -14.71
CA LEU A 337 -4.93 -10.18 -13.69
C LEU A 337 -4.79 -11.64 -13.24
N ASP A 338 -4.97 -11.87 -11.94
CA ASP A 338 -5.03 -13.20 -11.34
C ASP A 338 -6.26 -13.33 -10.45
N ASN A 339 -7.15 -14.28 -10.78
CA ASN A 339 -8.32 -14.63 -9.97
C ASN A 339 -8.38 -16.15 -9.74
N PRO A 340 -7.58 -16.71 -8.81
CA PRO A 340 -7.41 -18.16 -8.71
C PRO A 340 -8.19 -18.82 -7.56
N ASP A 341 -8.62 -18.05 -6.57
CA ASP A 341 -9.05 -18.60 -5.27
C ASP A 341 -10.55 -18.38 -4.99
N GLY A 342 -11.37 -18.15 -6.02
CA GLY A 342 -12.82 -18.00 -5.88
C GLY A 342 -13.34 -16.56 -5.80
N GLY A 343 -12.51 -15.58 -6.14
CA GLY A 343 -12.91 -14.18 -6.24
C GLY A 343 -13.92 -13.92 -7.37
N THR A 344 -14.54 -12.73 -7.30
CA THR A 344 -15.43 -12.21 -8.34
C THR A 344 -14.78 -11.01 -9.02
N LEU A 345 -14.49 -11.17 -10.31
CA LEU A 345 -13.91 -10.14 -11.17
C LEU A 345 -14.96 -9.65 -12.17
N GLU A 346 -15.20 -8.35 -12.18
CA GLU A 346 -16.02 -7.66 -13.19
C GLU A 346 -15.17 -6.59 -13.87
N THR A 347 -14.98 -6.70 -15.19
CA THR A 347 -14.34 -5.64 -15.97
C THR A 347 -15.35 -4.99 -16.92
N THR A 348 -15.25 -3.68 -17.10
CA THR A 348 -16.11 -2.95 -18.05
C THR A 348 -15.34 -1.86 -18.77
N ARG A 349 -15.28 -1.93 -20.10
CA ARG A 349 -14.57 -0.95 -20.95
C ARG A 349 -13.09 -0.78 -20.56
N SER A 350 -12.43 -1.87 -20.20
CA SER A 350 -11.05 -1.87 -19.70
C SER A 350 -10.08 -2.51 -20.71
N ARG A 351 -8.77 -2.28 -20.51
CA ARG A 351 -7.70 -2.80 -21.37
C ARG A 351 -6.68 -3.57 -20.54
N ILE A 352 -6.35 -4.80 -20.93
CA ILE A 352 -5.35 -5.65 -20.29
C ILE A 352 -4.32 -6.01 -21.36
N VAL A 353 -3.20 -5.30 -21.40
CA VAL A 353 -2.35 -5.24 -22.59
C VAL A 353 -0.86 -5.45 -22.25
N ASP A 354 -0.14 -6.17 -23.09
CA ASP A 354 1.33 -6.35 -23.01
C ASP A 354 1.85 -6.87 -21.66
N ASN A 355 1.00 -7.56 -20.90
CA ASN A 355 1.42 -8.20 -19.66
C ASN A 355 2.13 -9.53 -19.95
N THR A 356 3.17 -9.83 -19.18
CA THR A 356 4.09 -10.94 -19.44
C THR A 356 4.26 -11.81 -18.21
N VAL A 357 4.23 -13.13 -18.42
CA VAL A 357 4.51 -14.14 -17.40
C VAL A 357 5.66 -15.02 -17.90
N THR A 358 6.72 -15.14 -17.10
CA THR A 358 7.90 -15.96 -17.39
C THR A 358 8.19 -16.96 -16.28
N ALA A 359 8.63 -18.15 -16.69
CA ALA A 359 9.17 -19.19 -15.83
C ALA A 359 10.07 -20.07 -16.72
N GLN A 360 11.39 -20.05 -16.52
CA GLN A 360 12.35 -20.73 -17.39
C GLN A 360 12.19 -22.25 -17.31
N ASP A 361 12.25 -22.78 -16.09
CA ASP A 361 12.18 -24.21 -15.75
C ASP A 361 10.92 -24.50 -14.91
N GLY A 362 9.93 -23.60 -14.99
CA GLY A 362 8.72 -23.62 -14.17
C GLY A 362 7.43 -23.57 -14.99
N THR A 363 6.35 -23.13 -14.34
CA THR A 363 5.01 -23.00 -14.94
C THR A 363 4.66 -21.53 -15.14
N ALA A 364 4.27 -21.11 -16.34
CA ALA A 364 3.83 -19.74 -16.62
C ALA A 364 2.47 -19.71 -17.34
N LEU A 365 1.41 -19.26 -16.64
CA LEU A 365 0.03 -19.37 -17.11
C LEU A 365 -0.70 -18.03 -17.08
N GLY A 366 -1.49 -17.73 -18.12
CA GLY A 366 -2.41 -16.59 -18.11
C GLY A 366 -1.70 -15.26 -18.25
N GLY A 367 -1.25 -14.90 -19.46
CA GLY A 367 -0.54 -13.64 -19.68
C GLY A 367 -1.42 -12.42 -19.37
N GLY A 368 -2.66 -12.43 -19.85
CA GLY A 368 -3.65 -11.40 -19.54
C GLY A 368 -4.41 -11.70 -18.24
N LEU A 369 -5.04 -12.87 -18.18
CA LEU A 369 -5.83 -13.33 -17.03
C LEU A 369 -5.53 -14.80 -16.72
N TYR A 370 -5.13 -15.07 -15.47
CA TYR A 370 -5.26 -16.40 -14.90
C TYR A 370 -6.58 -16.48 -14.12
N HIS A 371 -7.37 -17.52 -14.38
CA HIS A 371 -8.66 -17.73 -13.74
C HIS A 371 -8.79 -19.17 -13.23
N ALA A 372 -9.06 -19.31 -11.94
CA ALA A 372 -9.44 -20.56 -11.32
C ALA A 372 -10.48 -20.29 -10.22
N VAL A 373 -11.47 -21.15 -10.12
CA VAL A 373 -12.58 -21.03 -9.17
C VAL A 373 -13.35 -19.69 -9.36
N GLY A 374 -14.53 -19.52 -8.75
CA GLY A 374 -15.24 -18.23 -8.79
C GLY A 374 -15.68 -17.77 -10.20
N THR A 375 -15.75 -16.45 -10.38
CA THR A 375 -16.30 -15.85 -11.61
C THR A 375 -15.49 -14.65 -12.12
N SER A 376 -15.35 -14.58 -13.44
CA SER A 376 -14.80 -13.42 -14.17
C SER A 376 -15.75 -13.05 -15.31
N THR A 377 -16.35 -11.86 -15.25
CA THR A 377 -17.13 -11.28 -16.35
C THR A 377 -16.37 -10.12 -16.96
N LEU A 378 -16.06 -10.21 -18.25
CA LEU A 378 -15.39 -9.17 -19.01
C LEU A 378 -16.37 -8.56 -20.00
N ASP A 379 -16.77 -7.31 -19.77
CA ASP A 379 -17.67 -6.53 -20.65
C ASP A 379 -16.89 -5.46 -21.42
N ARG A 380 -16.96 -5.50 -22.77
CA ARG A 380 -16.28 -4.58 -23.68
C ARG A 380 -14.82 -4.34 -23.30
N THR A 381 -14.15 -5.41 -22.88
CA THR A 381 -12.76 -5.38 -22.40
C THR A 381 -11.85 -6.01 -23.44
N VAL A 382 -10.66 -5.47 -23.61
CA VAL A 382 -9.67 -5.95 -24.58
C VAL A 382 -8.50 -6.59 -23.83
N ILE A 383 -8.19 -7.85 -24.16
CA ILE A 383 -6.94 -8.53 -23.79
C ILE A 383 -6.10 -8.69 -25.06
N ASN A 384 -4.93 -8.05 -25.08
CA ASN A 384 -4.09 -7.98 -26.29
C ASN A 384 -2.59 -7.98 -26.00
N GLY A 385 -1.79 -8.66 -26.83
CA GLY A 385 -0.33 -8.64 -26.77
C GLY A 385 0.26 -9.31 -25.53
N THR A 386 -0.55 -10.03 -24.75
CA THR A 386 -0.11 -10.65 -23.49
C THR A 386 0.58 -11.98 -23.73
N ARG A 387 1.53 -12.34 -22.85
CA ARG A 387 2.46 -13.46 -23.03
C ARG A 387 2.56 -14.35 -21.80
N ALA A 388 2.55 -15.67 -22.02
CA ALA A 388 2.81 -16.72 -21.03
C ALA A 388 3.33 -17.99 -21.74
N ILE A 389 3.65 -19.07 -21.00
CA ILE A 389 3.91 -20.39 -21.61
C ILE A 389 2.62 -21.01 -22.13
N ASP A 390 1.51 -20.87 -21.40
CA ASP A 390 0.19 -21.27 -21.87
C ASP A 390 -0.92 -20.28 -21.42
N GLY A 391 -1.99 -20.19 -22.21
CA GLY A 391 -3.04 -19.19 -21.99
C GLY A 391 -2.48 -17.77 -22.12
N GLY A 392 -1.90 -17.45 -23.27
CA GLY A 392 -1.29 -16.14 -23.51
C GLY A 392 -2.23 -14.99 -23.16
N GLY A 393 -3.48 -15.09 -23.61
CA GLY A 393 -4.57 -14.19 -23.22
C GLY A 393 -5.19 -14.59 -21.87
N ILE A 394 -5.98 -15.67 -21.88
CA ILE A 394 -6.67 -16.21 -20.70
C ILE A 394 -6.27 -17.66 -20.48
N PHE A 395 -5.86 -18.00 -19.26
CA PHE A 395 -5.80 -19.38 -18.79
C PHE A 395 -6.93 -19.64 -17.79
N ARG A 396 -7.91 -20.48 -18.16
CA ARG A 396 -9.05 -20.85 -17.33
C ARG A 396 -8.91 -22.29 -16.82
N GLN A 397 -8.37 -22.43 -15.62
CA GLN A 397 -8.23 -23.73 -14.96
C GLN A 397 -9.60 -24.31 -14.55
N SER A 398 -10.48 -23.49 -13.95
CA SER A 398 -11.80 -23.89 -13.46
C SER A 398 -12.72 -22.66 -13.31
N GLY A 399 -13.95 -22.80 -12.79
CA GLY A 399 -14.87 -21.66 -12.57
C GLY A 399 -15.45 -21.05 -13.85
N THR A 400 -16.00 -19.84 -13.81
CA THR A 400 -16.69 -19.25 -14.96
C THR A 400 -15.99 -18.01 -15.47
N VAL A 401 -15.67 -17.99 -16.78
CA VAL A 401 -15.25 -16.79 -17.50
C VAL A 401 -16.29 -16.47 -18.56
N ARG A 402 -16.79 -15.23 -18.57
CA ARG A 402 -17.80 -14.77 -19.53
C ARG A 402 -17.33 -13.52 -20.25
N LEU A 403 -17.35 -13.58 -21.59
CA LEU A 403 -17.01 -12.46 -22.46
C LEU A 403 -18.31 -11.82 -23.00
N LEU A 404 -18.48 -10.51 -22.79
CA LEU A 404 -19.63 -9.73 -23.27
C LEU A 404 -19.13 -8.61 -24.18
N GLY A 405 -19.11 -8.84 -25.49
CA GLY A 405 -18.53 -7.88 -26.45
C GLY A 405 -17.04 -7.58 -26.18
N SER A 406 -16.34 -8.49 -25.51
CA SER A 406 -14.91 -8.41 -25.20
C SER A 406 -14.09 -9.08 -26.29
N GLN A 407 -12.84 -8.65 -26.45
CA GLN A 407 -11.91 -9.16 -27.45
C GLN A 407 -10.66 -9.72 -26.76
N VAL A 408 -10.25 -10.93 -27.14
CA VAL A 408 -9.02 -11.58 -26.69
C VAL A 408 -8.25 -11.95 -27.95
N MET A 409 -7.18 -11.22 -28.25
CA MET A 409 -6.51 -11.30 -29.56
C MET A 409 -5.01 -11.03 -29.49
N PHE A 410 -4.26 -11.54 -30.46
CA PHE A 410 -2.80 -11.36 -30.61
C PHE A 410 -1.99 -11.67 -29.34
N ASN A 411 -2.43 -12.67 -28.56
CA ASN A 411 -1.70 -13.11 -27.38
C ASN A 411 -0.80 -14.30 -27.72
N THR A 412 0.29 -14.48 -26.99
CA THR A 412 1.29 -15.53 -27.25
C THR A 412 1.35 -16.54 -26.09
N PRO A 413 1.27 -17.86 -26.37
CA PRO A 413 1.14 -18.49 -27.69
C PRO A 413 -0.30 -18.55 -28.22
N ASN A 414 -1.30 -18.28 -27.39
CA ASN A 414 -2.72 -18.46 -27.72
C ASN A 414 -3.61 -17.46 -26.95
N ASN A 415 -4.85 -17.29 -27.41
CA ASN A 415 -5.80 -16.38 -26.79
C ASN A 415 -6.46 -17.02 -25.56
N CYS A 416 -6.91 -18.28 -25.63
CA CYS A 416 -7.53 -18.94 -24.48
C CYS A 416 -7.13 -20.40 -24.33
N ARG A 417 -6.92 -20.81 -23.07
CA ARG A 417 -6.61 -22.19 -22.70
C ARG A 417 -7.34 -22.66 -21.45
N PRO A 418 -7.78 -23.94 -21.40
CA PRO A 418 -7.81 -24.91 -22.50
C PRO A 418 -8.65 -24.43 -23.71
N THR A 419 -8.44 -25.02 -24.89
CA THR A 419 -9.23 -24.69 -26.10
C THR A 419 -10.73 -24.84 -25.81
N ASP A 420 -11.55 -23.93 -26.34
CA ASP A 420 -13.02 -23.88 -26.15
C ASP A 420 -13.51 -23.74 -24.69
N SER A 421 -12.62 -23.56 -23.72
CA SER A 421 -13.00 -23.40 -22.30
C SER A 421 -13.67 -22.05 -21.98
N VAL A 422 -13.53 -21.07 -22.87
CA VAL A 422 -14.12 -19.73 -22.75
C VAL A 422 -14.92 -19.43 -24.01
N ARG A 423 -16.25 -19.43 -23.90
CA ARG A 423 -17.13 -19.18 -25.04
C ARG A 423 -16.85 -17.81 -25.67
N GLY A 424 -16.65 -17.79 -26.98
CA GLY A 424 -16.36 -16.57 -27.74
C GLY A 424 -14.90 -16.14 -27.72
N CYS A 425 -14.00 -16.93 -27.10
CA CYS A 425 -12.57 -16.76 -27.25
C CYS A 425 -12.05 -17.72 -28.33
N VAL A 426 -11.48 -17.17 -29.39
CA VAL A 426 -10.99 -17.93 -30.55
C VAL A 426 -9.49 -17.72 -30.74
N GLY A 427 -8.78 -18.75 -31.21
CA GLY A 427 -7.31 -18.78 -31.30
C GLY A 427 -6.64 -18.96 -29.95
#